data_AF-A0A8J5W8Y9-F1
#
_entry.id   AF-A0A8J5W8Y9-F1
#
_cell.length_a   1.000
_cell.length_b   1.000
_cell.length_c   1.000
_cell.angle_alpha   90.00
_cell.angle_beta   90.00
_cell.angle_gamma   90.00
#
_symmetry.space_group_name_H-M   'P 1'
#
loop_
_entity.id
_entity.type
_entity.pdbx_description
1 polymer ?
#
loop_
_entity_poly.entity_id
_entity_poly.type
_entity_poly.pdbx_seq_one_letter_code
_entity_poly.pdbx_strand_id
1 'polypeptide(L)'
;MAASLSGTSCADEVEKAEGEGCRDDAAALRLKFVAMATILVAGVVGVGLPLVGRKRRALRTDSAAFVAAKAFAAGVILATGFVHMLHDAQHALSSPCLPAVPWRRFPFPGFVAMAAALATLVLDFLATRFYEHKHRAETARVKAAAAATLAASSTSDDDITVVTVAEDEHKEPLLQAPSHSHHHVHGQELVQTENGEGDVPAHVRSIVVSQILEMGIVSHSVIIGLSLGVSQSPCTIRPLVAALAFHQFFEGFALGGCIAQAQFKTLSAAIMASFFAITTPAGIAAGAGVASFYDANSPRALVVEGILDSVSAGILIYMSLVDLIAADFLGGKMTGTTRQQVMSYVALFLGALSMSSLAIWA
;
A
#
# COMPACT_ATOMS: atom_id res chain seq x y z
N MET A 1 -20.93 -40.92 12.05
CA MET A 1 -21.09 -41.39 10.65
C MET A 1 -21.51 -40.30 9.66
N ALA A 2 -22.10 -39.15 10.07
CA ALA A 2 -22.51 -38.09 9.13
C ALA A 2 -21.37 -37.21 8.58
N ALA A 3 -20.21 -37.13 9.26
CA ALA A 3 -19.08 -36.31 8.81
C ALA A 3 -18.32 -36.89 7.60
N SER A 4 -18.41 -38.20 7.35
CA SER A 4 -17.68 -38.86 6.25
C SER A 4 -18.40 -38.74 4.90
N LEU A 5 -19.72 -38.57 4.91
CA LEU A 5 -20.52 -38.43 3.68
C LEU A 5 -20.46 -37.00 3.11
N SER A 6 -20.23 -35.99 3.95
CA SER A 6 -20.07 -34.59 3.54
C SER A 6 -18.72 -34.31 2.87
N GLY A 7 -17.65 -35.01 3.28
CA GLY A 7 -16.33 -34.86 2.67
C GLY A 7 -16.27 -35.40 1.24
N THR A 8 -16.85 -36.58 1.01
CA THR A 8 -16.91 -37.19 -0.34
C THR A 8 -17.80 -36.38 -1.28
N SER A 9 -18.95 -35.89 -0.80
CA SER A 9 -19.85 -35.04 -1.60
C SER A 9 -19.21 -33.71 -1.99
N CYS A 10 -18.31 -33.13 -1.17
CA CYS A 10 -17.66 -31.88 -1.55
C CYS A 10 -16.52 -32.10 -2.55
N ALA A 11 -15.72 -33.17 -2.39
CA ALA A 11 -14.66 -33.50 -3.32
C ALA A 11 -15.21 -33.71 -4.75
N ASP A 12 -16.34 -34.43 -4.88
CA ASP A 12 -17.01 -34.66 -6.16
C ASP A 12 -17.56 -33.36 -6.80
N GLU A 13 -18.09 -32.42 -5.99
CA GLU A 13 -18.59 -31.13 -6.48
C GLU A 13 -17.44 -30.21 -6.96
N VAL A 14 -16.29 -30.24 -6.27
CA VAL A 14 -15.10 -29.46 -6.64
C VAL A 14 -14.44 -30.04 -7.90
N GLU A 15 -14.31 -31.36 -8.01
CA GLU A 15 -13.79 -32.00 -9.23
C GLU A 15 -14.66 -31.70 -10.47
N LYS A 16 -15.98 -31.67 -10.28
CA LYS A 16 -16.92 -31.33 -11.35
C LYS A 16 -16.84 -29.86 -11.80
N ALA A 17 -16.39 -28.97 -10.91
CA ALA A 17 -16.18 -27.55 -11.21
C ALA A 17 -14.84 -27.29 -11.93
N GLU A 18 -13.79 -28.07 -11.66
CA GLU A 18 -12.47 -27.91 -12.31
C GLU A 18 -12.40 -28.48 -13.75
N GLY A 19 -13.36 -29.32 -14.14
CA GLY A 19 -13.50 -29.85 -15.50
C GLY A 19 -12.57 -31.04 -15.82
N GLU A 20 -13.12 -32.06 -16.51
CA GLU A 20 -12.37 -33.24 -16.94
C GLU A 20 -11.21 -32.83 -17.88
N GLY A 21 -9.96 -33.09 -17.47
CA GLY A 21 -8.74 -32.85 -18.26
C GLY A 21 -7.84 -31.72 -17.78
N CYS A 22 -8.17 -31.04 -16.68
CA CYS A 22 -7.39 -29.92 -16.15
C CYS A 22 -6.37 -30.29 -15.06
N ARG A 23 -6.11 -31.57 -14.77
CA ARG A 23 -5.16 -32.03 -13.74
C ARG A 23 -3.88 -32.59 -14.37
N ASP A 24 -2.76 -31.89 -14.17
CA ASP A 24 -1.43 -32.32 -14.61
C ASP A 24 -0.38 -31.72 -13.66
N ASP A 25 0.13 -32.55 -12.76
CA ASP A 25 1.09 -32.15 -11.72
C ASP A 25 2.41 -31.63 -12.28
N ALA A 26 2.89 -32.23 -13.39
CA ALA A 26 4.16 -31.85 -14.00
C ALA A 26 4.06 -30.49 -14.70
N ALA A 27 2.95 -30.25 -15.42
CA ALA A 27 2.66 -28.95 -16.00
C ALA A 27 2.38 -27.89 -14.92
N ALA A 28 1.64 -28.23 -13.86
CA ALA A 28 1.34 -27.34 -12.75
C ALA A 28 2.63 -26.91 -12.03
N LEU A 29 3.55 -27.83 -11.78
CA LEU A 29 4.85 -27.52 -11.16
C LEU A 29 5.69 -26.56 -12.02
N ARG A 30 5.75 -26.77 -13.34
CA ARG A 30 6.41 -25.83 -14.25
C ARG A 30 5.76 -24.45 -14.21
N LEU A 31 4.43 -24.39 -14.21
CA LEU A 31 3.69 -23.13 -14.12
C LEU A 31 3.93 -22.42 -12.78
N LYS A 32 4.07 -23.13 -11.66
CA LYS A 32 4.45 -22.53 -10.36
C LYS A 32 5.81 -21.86 -10.40
N PHE A 33 6.81 -22.47 -11.07
CA PHE A 33 8.12 -21.82 -11.25
C PHE A 33 8.03 -20.58 -12.14
N VAL A 34 7.25 -20.65 -13.23
CA VAL A 34 6.97 -19.47 -14.07
C VAL A 34 6.29 -18.39 -13.25
N ALA A 35 5.26 -18.73 -12.47
CA ALA A 35 4.54 -17.82 -11.59
C ALA A 35 5.46 -17.08 -10.63
N MET A 36 6.32 -17.82 -9.91
CA MET A 36 7.28 -17.23 -8.97
C MET A 36 8.20 -16.23 -9.66
N ALA A 37 8.74 -16.59 -10.83
CA ALA A 37 9.63 -15.70 -11.58
C ALA A 37 8.90 -14.45 -12.11
N THR A 38 7.73 -14.62 -12.73
CA THR A 38 6.98 -13.51 -13.33
C THR A 38 6.45 -12.54 -12.27
N ILE A 39 5.91 -13.04 -11.16
CA ILE A 39 5.38 -12.22 -10.06
C ILE A 39 6.52 -11.49 -9.34
N LEU A 40 7.66 -12.15 -9.11
CA LEU A 40 8.84 -11.51 -8.52
C LEU A 40 9.34 -10.35 -9.40
N VAL A 41 9.49 -10.59 -10.71
CA VAL A 41 9.93 -9.54 -11.65
C VAL A 41 8.92 -8.40 -11.71
N ALA A 42 7.63 -8.70 -11.83
CA ALA A 42 6.57 -7.70 -11.83
C ALA A 42 6.58 -6.85 -10.55
N GLY A 43 6.73 -7.48 -9.37
CA GLY A 43 6.80 -6.80 -8.10
C GLY A 43 8.04 -5.90 -7.96
N VAL A 44 9.23 -6.41 -8.31
CA VAL A 44 10.49 -5.63 -8.28
C VAL A 44 10.43 -4.43 -9.21
N VAL A 45 9.94 -4.61 -10.43
CA VAL A 45 9.82 -3.50 -11.40
C VAL A 45 8.76 -2.50 -10.93
N GLY A 46 7.60 -2.99 -10.47
CA GLY A 46 6.51 -2.17 -9.95
C GLY A 46 6.98 -1.24 -8.83
N VAL A 47 7.57 -1.79 -7.77
CA VAL A 47 8.06 -1.00 -6.62
C VAL A 47 9.29 -0.15 -6.97
N GLY A 48 10.15 -0.64 -7.86
CA GLY A 48 11.37 0.05 -8.26
C GLY A 48 11.14 1.31 -9.10
N LEU A 49 10.10 1.33 -9.94
CA LEU A 49 9.84 2.44 -10.87
C LEU A 49 9.65 3.79 -10.16
N PRO A 50 8.76 3.94 -9.16
CA PRO A 50 8.64 5.19 -8.40
C PRO A 50 9.91 5.57 -7.61
N LEU A 51 10.60 4.57 -7.05
CA LEU A 51 11.82 4.79 -6.25
C LEU A 51 12.99 5.31 -7.10
N VAL A 52 13.15 4.81 -8.32
CA VAL A 52 14.13 5.31 -9.29
C VAL A 52 13.72 6.67 -9.85
N GLY A 53 12.42 6.88 -10.06
CA GLY A 53 11.85 8.16 -10.50
C GLY A 53 12.23 9.32 -9.59
N ARG A 54 12.33 9.09 -8.28
CA ARG A 54 12.82 10.07 -7.30
C ARG A 54 14.26 10.55 -7.58
N LYS A 55 15.13 9.71 -8.16
CA LYS A 55 16.55 10.04 -8.43
C LYS A 55 16.80 10.59 -9.83
N ARG A 56 15.92 10.30 -10.80
CA ARG A 56 16.13 10.63 -12.23
C ARG A 56 15.21 11.75 -12.68
N ARG A 57 15.78 12.84 -13.21
CA ARG A 57 15.06 14.02 -13.74
C ARG A 57 14.07 13.72 -14.88
N ALA A 58 14.22 12.58 -15.57
CA ALA A 58 13.35 12.15 -16.67
C ALA A 58 12.02 11.52 -16.21
N LEU A 59 11.91 11.11 -14.94
CA LEU A 59 10.73 10.49 -14.32
C LEU A 59 10.29 11.31 -13.10
N ARG A 60 10.26 12.65 -13.24
CA ARG A 60 9.79 13.51 -12.14
C ARG A 60 8.39 13.08 -11.71
N THR A 61 8.22 12.93 -10.41
CA THR A 61 6.97 12.58 -9.73
C THR A 61 5.83 13.58 -10.00
N ASP A 62 6.16 14.76 -10.51
CA ASP A 62 5.20 15.82 -10.87
C ASP A 62 4.73 15.72 -12.34
N SER A 63 5.27 14.77 -13.12
CA SER A 63 4.88 14.63 -14.52
C SER A 63 3.44 14.14 -14.65
N ALA A 64 2.70 14.65 -15.64
CA ALA A 64 1.33 14.22 -15.91
C ALA A 64 1.22 12.70 -16.14
N ALA A 65 2.26 12.09 -16.72
CA ALA A 65 2.35 10.64 -16.91
C ALA A 65 2.44 9.88 -15.58
N PHE A 66 3.23 10.36 -14.61
CA PHE A 66 3.35 9.74 -13.29
C PHE A 66 2.04 9.86 -12.49
N VAL A 67 1.39 11.03 -12.55
CA VAL A 67 0.09 11.24 -11.90
C VAL A 67 -0.99 10.34 -12.51
N ALA A 68 -1.01 10.20 -13.84
CA ALA A 68 -1.92 9.27 -14.52
C ALA A 68 -1.63 7.80 -14.18
N ALA A 69 -0.35 7.40 -14.08
CA ALA A 69 0.04 6.06 -13.66
C ALA A 69 -0.36 5.77 -12.20
N LYS A 70 -0.23 6.75 -11.30
CA LYS A 70 -0.69 6.65 -9.90
C LYS A 70 -2.21 6.49 -9.81
N ALA A 71 -2.95 7.28 -10.60
CA ALA A 71 -4.39 7.15 -10.73
C ALA A 71 -4.80 5.76 -11.24
N PHE A 72 -4.14 5.27 -12.29
CA PHE A 72 -4.37 3.93 -12.82
C PHE A 72 -4.13 2.85 -11.76
N ALA A 73 -2.99 2.92 -11.04
CA ALA A 73 -2.66 1.98 -9.98
C ALA A 73 -3.70 1.99 -8.85
N ALA A 74 -4.18 3.17 -8.44
CA ALA A 74 -5.25 3.27 -7.44
C ALA A 74 -6.55 2.58 -7.90
N GLY A 75 -6.88 2.68 -9.18
CA GLY A 75 -8.02 1.97 -9.78
C GLY A 75 -7.84 0.46 -9.79
N VAL A 76 -6.64 -0.01 -10.14
CA VAL A 76 -6.28 -1.44 -10.06
C VAL A 76 -6.44 -1.96 -8.64
N ILE A 77 -5.90 -1.28 -7.61
CA ILE A 77 -6.01 -1.71 -6.21
C ILE A 77 -7.46 -1.73 -5.73
N LEU A 78 -8.25 -0.73 -6.10
CA LEU A 78 -9.67 -0.67 -5.77
C LEU A 78 -10.41 -1.89 -6.35
N ALA A 79 -10.14 -2.22 -7.61
CA ALA A 79 -10.72 -3.40 -8.27
C ALA A 79 -10.18 -4.70 -7.70
N THR A 80 -8.91 -4.79 -7.30
CA THR A 80 -8.36 -5.96 -6.58
C THR A 80 -9.15 -6.20 -5.29
N GLY A 81 -9.37 -5.16 -4.49
CA GLY A 81 -10.14 -5.29 -3.24
C GLY A 81 -11.59 -5.74 -3.46
N PHE A 82 -12.31 -5.15 -4.41
CA PHE A 82 -13.74 -5.46 -4.63
C PHE A 82 -14.00 -6.71 -5.47
N VAL A 83 -13.25 -6.90 -6.55
CA VAL A 83 -13.59 -7.89 -7.60
C VAL A 83 -12.78 -9.16 -7.45
N HIS A 84 -11.54 -9.08 -6.96
CA HIS A 84 -10.71 -10.27 -6.76
C HIS A 84 -10.82 -10.78 -5.33
N MET A 85 -10.30 -10.00 -4.37
CA MET A 85 -10.18 -10.44 -2.98
C MET A 85 -11.51 -10.73 -2.30
N LEU A 86 -12.46 -9.80 -2.39
CA LEU A 86 -13.76 -9.97 -1.76
C LEU A 86 -14.56 -11.10 -2.43
N HIS A 87 -14.33 -11.33 -3.73
CA HIS A 87 -14.94 -12.42 -4.47
C HIS A 87 -14.36 -13.78 -4.07
N ASP A 88 -13.04 -13.90 -3.98
CA ASP A 88 -12.35 -15.11 -3.52
C ASP A 88 -12.79 -15.47 -2.09
N ALA A 89 -12.89 -14.46 -1.21
CA ALA A 89 -13.44 -14.63 0.13
C ALA A 89 -14.89 -15.15 0.12
N GLN A 90 -15.71 -14.65 -0.80
CA GLN A 90 -17.09 -15.13 -1.00
C GLN A 90 -17.12 -16.56 -1.50
N HIS A 91 -16.25 -16.94 -2.43
CA HIS A 91 -16.13 -18.32 -2.91
C HIS A 91 -15.69 -19.27 -1.79
N ALA A 92 -14.69 -18.90 -1.00
CA ALA A 92 -14.20 -19.71 0.11
C ALA A 92 -15.27 -19.91 1.21
N LEU A 93 -15.92 -18.82 1.67
CA LEU A 93 -16.93 -18.91 2.74
C LEU A 93 -18.30 -19.44 2.28
N SER A 94 -18.58 -19.43 0.97
CA SER A 94 -19.83 -19.99 0.42
C SER A 94 -19.69 -21.43 -0.07
N SER A 95 -18.50 -22.02 0.04
CA SER A 95 -18.18 -23.36 -0.45
C SER A 95 -19.16 -24.42 0.08
N PRO A 96 -19.53 -25.43 -0.74
CA PRO A 96 -20.33 -26.57 -0.29
C PRO A 96 -19.65 -27.39 0.82
N CYS A 97 -18.32 -27.32 0.93
CA CYS A 97 -17.52 -27.95 1.99
C CYS A 97 -17.79 -27.36 3.39
N LEU A 98 -18.43 -26.19 3.49
CA LEU A 98 -18.79 -25.57 4.75
C LEU A 98 -20.24 -25.84 5.13
N PRO A 99 -20.55 -25.92 6.45
CA PRO A 99 -21.93 -26.05 6.90
C PRO A 99 -22.76 -24.82 6.50
N ALA A 100 -24.02 -25.04 6.12
CA ALA A 100 -24.92 -23.98 5.64
C ALA A 100 -25.12 -22.85 6.65
N VAL A 101 -25.05 -23.17 7.95
CA VAL A 101 -25.12 -22.21 9.05
C VAL A 101 -23.79 -22.25 9.79
N PRO A 102 -23.15 -21.10 10.08
CA PRO A 102 -23.60 -19.73 9.78
C PRO A 102 -23.21 -19.23 8.37
N TRP A 103 -22.24 -19.89 7.72
CA TRP A 103 -21.47 -19.33 6.60
C TRP A 103 -22.28 -18.92 5.37
N ARG A 104 -23.27 -19.72 4.94
CA ARG A 104 -24.10 -19.41 3.76
C ARG A 104 -25.30 -18.52 4.05
N ARG A 105 -25.62 -18.27 5.33
CA ARG A 105 -26.80 -17.47 5.72
C ARG A 105 -26.53 -16.00 5.91
N PHE A 106 -25.29 -15.63 6.22
CA PHE A 106 -24.90 -14.25 6.48
C PHE A 106 -23.72 -13.89 5.57
N PRO A 107 -23.69 -12.70 4.96
CA PRO A 107 -22.61 -12.26 4.09
C PRO A 107 -21.36 -11.91 4.92
N PHE A 108 -20.72 -12.92 5.50
CA PHE A 108 -19.51 -12.78 6.30
C PHE A 108 -18.39 -12.04 5.57
N PRO A 109 -18.13 -12.30 4.27
CA PRO A 109 -17.05 -11.60 3.58
C PRO A 109 -17.22 -10.08 3.57
N GLY A 110 -18.41 -9.62 3.15
CA GLY A 110 -18.73 -8.19 3.13
C GLY A 110 -18.72 -7.56 4.53
N PHE A 111 -19.24 -8.28 5.54
CA PHE A 111 -19.21 -7.81 6.93
C PHE A 111 -17.79 -7.64 7.46
N VAL A 112 -16.93 -8.65 7.26
CA VAL A 112 -15.53 -8.63 7.72
C VAL A 112 -14.73 -7.57 6.96
N ALA A 113 -14.93 -7.43 5.65
CA ALA A 113 -14.29 -6.38 4.85
C ALA A 113 -14.70 -4.98 5.32
N MET A 114 -15.99 -4.75 5.59
CA MET A 114 -16.47 -3.48 6.15
C MET A 114 -15.86 -3.21 7.54
N ALA A 115 -15.85 -4.22 8.43
CA ALA A 115 -15.28 -4.09 9.76
C ALA A 115 -13.77 -3.80 9.70
N ALA A 116 -13.05 -4.46 8.79
CA ALA A 116 -11.63 -4.20 8.54
C ALA A 116 -11.39 -2.79 8.01
N ALA A 117 -12.17 -2.30 7.04
CA ALA A 117 -12.06 -0.93 6.55
C ALA A 117 -12.27 0.12 7.67
N LEU A 118 -13.27 -0.08 8.55
CA LEU A 118 -13.50 0.78 9.71
C LEU A 118 -12.35 0.68 10.73
N ALA A 119 -11.82 -0.51 10.97
CA ALA A 119 -10.66 -0.70 11.83
C ALA A 119 -9.43 0.01 11.25
N THR A 120 -9.22 -0.05 9.93
CA THR A 120 -8.14 0.66 9.23
C THR A 120 -8.27 2.16 9.40
N LEU A 121 -9.47 2.74 9.27
CA LEU A 121 -9.71 4.15 9.56
C LEU A 121 -9.30 4.53 10.99
N VAL A 122 -9.69 3.72 11.98
CA VAL A 122 -9.33 3.95 13.38
C VAL A 122 -7.81 3.85 13.57
N LEU A 123 -7.16 2.86 12.96
CA LEU A 123 -5.71 2.69 13.02
C LEU A 123 -4.98 3.87 12.37
N ASP A 124 -5.42 4.32 11.20
CA ASP A 124 -4.85 5.47 10.49
C ASP A 124 -4.96 6.75 11.33
N PHE A 125 -6.13 7.01 11.93
CA PHE A 125 -6.33 8.14 12.84
C PHE A 125 -5.43 8.06 14.09
N LEU A 126 -5.41 6.92 14.77
CA LEU A 126 -4.64 6.74 16.01
C LEU A 126 -3.13 6.81 15.74
N ALA A 127 -2.66 6.18 14.67
CA ALA A 127 -1.25 6.22 14.28
C ALA A 127 -0.84 7.64 13.92
N THR A 128 -1.63 8.34 13.09
CA THR A 128 -1.35 9.75 12.72
C THR A 128 -1.29 10.64 13.97
N ARG A 129 -2.26 10.53 14.88
CA ARG A 129 -2.27 11.29 16.16
C ARG A 129 -1.07 10.98 17.04
N PHE A 130 -0.70 9.70 17.18
CA PHE A 130 0.42 9.28 18.01
C PHE A 130 1.76 9.84 17.47
N TYR A 131 1.97 9.71 16.16
CA TYR A 131 3.18 10.23 15.51
C TYR A 131 3.23 11.76 15.55
N GLU A 132 2.11 12.46 15.34
CA GLU A 132 2.05 13.92 15.50
C GLU A 132 2.41 14.35 16.94
N HIS A 133 1.86 13.69 17.97
CA HIS A 133 2.18 14.01 19.35
C HIS A 133 3.65 13.79 19.68
N LYS A 134 4.22 12.66 19.25
CA LYS A 134 5.63 12.35 19.45
C LYS A 134 6.53 13.37 18.76
N HIS A 135 6.21 13.75 17.53
CA HIS A 135 6.97 14.75 16.79
C HIS A 135 6.87 16.13 17.43
N ARG A 136 5.68 16.59 17.82
CA ARG A 136 5.51 17.87 18.54
C ARG A 136 6.33 17.91 19.83
N ALA A 137 6.34 16.82 20.59
CA ALA A 137 7.14 16.71 21.81
C ALA A 137 8.65 16.75 21.53
N GLU A 138 9.12 16.10 20.47
CA GLU A 138 10.52 16.13 20.05
C GLU A 138 10.94 17.51 19.55
N THR A 139 10.13 18.16 18.70
CA THR A 139 10.36 19.54 18.26
C THR A 139 10.39 20.52 19.44
N ALA A 140 9.47 20.38 20.41
CA ALA A 140 9.47 21.20 21.61
C ALA A 140 10.75 21.00 22.45
N ARG A 141 11.24 19.75 22.58
CA ARG A 141 12.51 19.46 23.27
C ARG A 141 13.72 20.07 22.56
N VAL A 142 13.80 19.97 21.23
CA VAL A 142 14.89 20.57 20.45
C VAL A 142 14.86 22.10 20.54
N LYS A 143 13.68 22.72 20.41
CA LYS A 143 13.52 24.17 20.59
C LYS A 143 13.93 24.61 22.00
N ALA A 144 13.53 23.87 23.04
CA ALA A 144 13.91 24.15 24.42
C ALA A 144 15.44 24.00 24.65
N ALA A 145 16.06 22.96 24.09
CA ALA A 145 17.51 22.75 24.19
C ALA A 145 18.30 23.86 23.48
N ALA A 146 17.88 24.25 22.26
CA ALA A 146 18.49 25.35 21.51
C ALA A 146 18.35 26.69 22.24
N ALA A 147 17.17 26.99 22.79
CA ALA A 147 16.94 28.18 23.60
C ALA A 147 17.84 28.20 24.86
N ALA A 148 18.04 27.06 25.51
CA ALA A 148 18.94 26.94 26.65
C ALA A 148 20.42 27.15 26.25
N THR A 149 20.85 26.66 25.09
CA THR A 149 22.21 26.90 24.57
C THR A 149 22.44 28.37 24.24
N LEU A 150 21.47 29.05 23.61
CA LEU A 150 21.53 30.48 23.32
C LEU A 150 21.59 31.32 24.61
N ALA A 151 20.75 31.00 25.60
CA ALA A 151 20.76 31.67 26.90
C ALA A 151 22.09 31.50 27.66
N ALA A 152 22.75 30.34 27.52
CA ALA A 152 24.07 30.09 28.10
C ALA A 152 25.22 30.81 27.35
N SER A 153 25.04 31.14 26.07
CA SER A 153 26.02 31.92 25.29
C SER A 153 25.93 33.43 25.53
N SER A 154 24.80 33.94 26.03
CA SER A 154 24.60 35.35 26.36
C SER A 154 25.14 35.79 27.73
N THR A 155 25.75 34.89 28.50
CA THR A 155 26.34 35.22 29.82
C THR A 155 27.84 35.55 29.78
N SER A 156 28.45 35.64 28.60
CA SER A 156 29.76 36.28 28.43
C SER A 156 29.53 37.76 28.11
N ASP A 157 29.88 38.63 29.06
CA ASP A 157 29.88 40.09 28.97
C ASP A 157 30.39 40.57 27.60
N ASP A 158 29.48 40.98 26.72
CA ASP A 158 29.65 42.11 25.82
C ASP A 158 28.27 42.47 25.24
N ASP A 159 27.93 43.76 25.30
CA ASP A 159 26.66 44.39 24.99
C ASP A 159 26.07 43.95 23.62
N ILE A 160 25.07 43.06 23.65
CA ILE A 160 24.25 42.71 22.47
C ILE A 160 22.80 43.12 22.77
N THR A 161 22.36 44.15 22.04
CA THR A 161 20.95 44.54 21.95
C THR A 161 20.18 43.48 21.17
N VAL A 162 19.45 42.62 21.88
CA VAL A 162 18.50 41.68 21.28
C VAL A 162 17.29 42.46 20.81
N VAL A 163 17.20 42.73 19.50
CA VAL A 163 15.97 43.20 18.87
C VAL A 163 15.00 42.02 18.82
N THR A 164 14.05 41.96 19.74
CA THR A 164 12.89 41.08 19.62
C THR A 164 12.03 41.60 18.48
N VAL A 165 12.09 40.94 17.33
CA VAL A 165 11.12 41.14 16.24
C VAL A 165 9.79 40.58 16.73
N ALA A 166 8.94 41.46 17.25
CA ALA A 166 7.52 41.18 17.37
C ALA A 166 6.96 41.17 15.94
N GLU A 167 6.35 40.05 15.54
CA GLU A 167 5.51 40.00 14.34
C GLU A 167 4.26 40.84 14.64
N ASP A 168 4.17 42.03 14.02
CA ASP A 168 2.94 42.81 13.97
C ASP A 168 2.53 42.99 12.50
N GLU A 169 1.36 42.48 12.16
CA GLU A 169 0.72 42.64 10.86
C GLU A 169 0.16 44.06 10.73
N HIS A 170 0.82 44.97 9.98
CA HIS A 170 0.19 45.81 8.94
C HIS A 170 1.06 46.99 8.45
N LYS A 171 1.03 47.16 7.10
CA LYS A 171 1.21 48.39 6.27
C LYS A 171 2.63 48.87 5.88
N GLU A 172 2.91 48.67 4.58
CA GLU A 172 3.79 49.43 3.65
C GLU A 172 3.50 50.96 3.61
N PRO A 173 4.27 51.79 2.86
CA PRO A 173 5.73 51.83 2.56
C PRO A 173 6.34 53.24 2.74
N LEU A 174 7.69 53.42 2.75
CA LEU A 174 8.39 54.63 2.20
C LEU A 174 9.95 54.61 2.33
N LEU A 175 10.61 54.74 1.16
CA LEU A 175 11.88 55.44 0.81
C LEU A 175 13.30 55.05 1.35
N GLN A 176 14.17 54.68 0.39
CA GLN A 176 15.61 55.00 0.12
C GLN A 176 16.45 55.67 1.25
N ALA A 177 17.74 55.37 1.54
CA ALA A 177 18.93 55.14 0.68
C ALA A 177 20.17 54.71 1.56
N PRO A 178 21.41 54.51 1.02
CA PRO A 178 22.35 53.45 1.41
C PRO A 178 23.48 53.81 2.39
N SER A 179 24.00 52.82 3.10
CA SER A 179 25.35 52.88 3.68
C SER A 179 26.02 51.49 3.67
N HIS A 180 27.17 51.41 2.99
CA HIS A 180 28.04 50.24 2.95
C HIS A 180 28.86 50.13 4.24
N SER A 181 28.79 48.98 4.91
CA SER A 181 29.83 48.53 5.84
C SER A 181 30.07 47.03 5.64
N HIS A 182 31.32 46.70 5.32
CA HIS A 182 31.79 45.33 5.20
C HIS A 182 32.15 44.82 6.59
N HIS A 183 31.37 43.88 7.12
CA HIS A 183 31.74 43.12 8.31
C HIS A 183 31.59 41.63 8.01
N HIS A 184 32.73 40.94 7.92
CA HIS A 184 32.80 39.49 7.80
C HIS A 184 32.55 38.87 9.16
N VAL A 185 31.33 38.38 9.39
CA VAL A 185 31.01 37.48 10.48
C VAL A 185 30.86 36.09 9.88
N HIS A 186 31.66 35.14 10.35
CA HIS A 186 31.46 33.72 10.11
C HIS A 186 30.20 33.27 10.84
N GLY A 187 29.05 33.45 10.20
CA GLY A 187 27.80 32.85 10.64
C GLY A 187 27.92 31.34 10.56
N GLN A 188 27.85 30.68 11.73
CA GLN A 188 27.41 29.29 11.76
C GLN A 188 26.07 29.24 11.05
N GLU A 189 26.05 28.50 9.95
CA GLU A 189 24.85 28.01 9.29
C GLU A 189 24.05 27.20 10.32
N LEU A 190 23.22 27.89 11.10
CA LEU A 190 22.06 27.28 11.72
C LEU A 190 21.23 26.83 10.53
N VAL A 191 21.32 25.53 10.24
CA VAL A 191 20.41 24.83 9.35
C VAL A 191 19.01 25.18 9.83
N GLN A 192 18.43 26.20 9.21
CA GLN A 192 17.02 26.46 9.22
C GLN A 192 16.46 25.27 8.47
N THR A 193 16.09 24.23 9.20
CA THR A 193 15.15 23.23 8.70
C THR A 193 13.84 23.98 8.49
N GLU A 194 13.71 24.61 7.33
CA GLU A 194 12.44 24.99 6.72
C GLU A 194 11.64 23.73 6.39
N ASN A 195 11.32 22.92 7.41
CA ASN A 195 10.17 22.04 7.34
C ASN A 195 9.01 22.85 7.91
N GLY A 196 8.25 23.48 7.01
CA GLY A 196 7.06 24.23 7.36
C GLY A 196 6.15 23.40 8.26
N GLU A 197 5.55 24.06 9.25
CA GLU A 197 4.64 23.48 10.25
C GLU A 197 3.46 22.68 9.60
N GLY A 198 3.20 22.87 8.29
CA GLY A 198 2.23 22.14 7.49
C GLY A 198 2.74 20.90 6.71
N ASP A 199 4.05 20.64 6.65
CA ASP A 199 4.63 19.51 5.87
C ASP A 199 4.81 18.23 6.73
N VAL A 200 4.92 18.42 8.05
CA VAL A 200 5.03 17.33 9.05
C VAL A 200 3.80 16.41 9.09
N PRO A 201 2.54 16.90 9.07
CA PRO A 201 1.36 16.04 9.04
C PRO A 201 1.30 15.15 7.79
N ALA A 202 1.72 15.68 6.63
CA ALA A 202 1.68 14.95 5.36
C ALA A 202 2.75 13.84 5.28
N HIS A 203 3.93 14.09 5.82
CA HIS A 203 5.01 13.10 5.90
C HIS A 203 4.65 11.93 6.84
N VAL A 204 4.15 12.24 8.04
CA VAL A 204 3.71 11.23 9.02
C VAL A 204 2.60 10.36 8.44
N ARG A 205 1.60 10.98 7.81
CA ARG A 205 0.52 10.24 7.15
C ARG A 205 1.06 9.30 6.06
N SER A 206 2.02 9.74 5.25
CA SER A 206 2.61 8.90 4.19
C SER A 206 3.31 7.65 4.75
N ILE A 207 3.93 7.75 5.94
CA ILE A 207 4.53 6.61 6.65
C ILE A 207 3.43 5.64 7.09
N VAL A 208 2.38 6.13 7.75
CA VAL A 208 1.27 5.31 8.26
C VAL A 208 0.58 4.59 7.10
N VAL A 209 0.22 5.32 6.05
CA VAL A 209 -0.37 4.80 4.81
C VAL A 209 0.52 3.71 4.20
N SER A 210 1.83 3.93 4.10
CA SER A 210 2.75 2.93 3.55
C SER A 210 2.81 1.65 4.38
N GLN A 211 2.75 1.74 5.71
CA GLN A 211 2.79 0.59 6.62
C GLN A 211 1.48 -0.20 6.61
N ILE A 212 0.34 0.49 6.61
CA ILE A 212 -0.98 -0.16 6.53
C ILE A 212 -1.14 -0.85 5.17
N LEU A 213 -0.71 -0.20 4.08
CA LEU A 213 -0.73 -0.78 2.74
C LEU A 213 0.11 -2.06 2.68
N GLU A 214 1.33 -2.02 3.22
CA GLU A 214 2.21 -3.18 3.27
C GLU A 214 1.59 -4.33 4.07
N MET A 215 0.94 -4.06 5.21
CA MET A 215 0.24 -5.08 6.00
C MET A 215 -0.93 -5.73 5.23
N GLY A 216 -1.74 -4.92 4.55
CA GLY A 216 -2.86 -5.40 3.74
C GLY A 216 -2.42 -6.26 2.55
N ILE A 217 -1.35 -5.85 1.88
CA ILE A 217 -0.78 -6.60 0.75
C ILE A 217 -0.12 -7.90 1.25
N VAL A 218 0.75 -7.84 2.26
CA VAL A 218 1.49 -9.01 2.75
C VAL A 218 0.55 -10.13 3.21
N SER A 219 -0.52 -9.78 3.95
CA SER A 219 -1.49 -10.76 4.45
C SER A 219 -2.17 -11.53 3.31
N HIS A 220 -2.56 -10.85 2.25
CA HIS A 220 -3.17 -11.46 1.07
C HIS A 220 -2.17 -12.24 0.21
N SER A 221 -0.99 -11.66 -0.03
CA SER A 221 0.06 -12.24 -0.86
C SER A 221 0.55 -13.60 -0.34
N VAL A 222 0.54 -13.80 0.99
CA VAL A 222 0.86 -15.11 1.59
C VAL A 222 -0.22 -16.14 1.26
N ILE A 223 -1.50 -15.78 1.42
CA ILE A 223 -2.63 -16.70 1.23
C ILE A 223 -2.77 -17.09 -0.24
N ILE A 224 -2.80 -16.11 -1.15
CA ILE A 224 -2.80 -16.38 -2.60
C ILE A 224 -1.59 -17.22 -3.01
N GLY A 225 -0.40 -16.88 -2.49
CA GLY A 225 0.81 -17.64 -2.79
C GLY A 225 0.66 -19.10 -2.37
N LEU A 226 0.18 -19.35 -1.15
CA LEU A 226 -0.06 -20.70 -0.63
C LEU A 226 -1.09 -21.44 -1.49
N SER A 227 -2.25 -20.84 -1.78
CA SER A 227 -3.34 -21.44 -2.56
C SER A 227 -2.88 -21.80 -3.99
N LEU A 228 -2.19 -20.89 -4.69
CA LEU A 228 -1.59 -21.18 -6.00
C LEU A 228 -0.53 -22.29 -5.90
N GLY A 229 0.31 -22.24 -4.86
CA GLY A 229 1.35 -23.24 -4.62
C GLY A 229 0.79 -24.65 -4.40
N VAL A 230 -0.38 -24.78 -3.78
CA VAL A 230 -1.07 -26.06 -3.55
C VAL A 230 -1.79 -26.54 -4.80
N SER A 231 -2.33 -25.63 -5.63
CA SER A 231 -3.10 -25.97 -6.83
C SER A 231 -2.37 -26.95 -7.76
N GLN A 232 -3.10 -27.96 -8.24
CA GLN A 232 -2.59 -28.97 -9.18
C GLN A 232 -3.17 -28.82 -10.60
N SER A 233 -3.96 -27.77 -10.84
CA SER A 233 -4.69 -27.57 -12.08
C SER A 233 -4.04 -26.48 -12.95
N PRO A 234 -3.34 -26.83 -14.06
CA PRO A 234 -2.79 -25.84 -14.98
C PRO A 234 -3.81 -24.86 -15.55
N CYS A 235 -5.08 -25.29 -15.68
CA CYS A 235 -6.17 -24.46 -16.14
C CYS A 235 -6.45 -23.28 -15.20
N THR A 236 -6.32 -23.50 -13.90
CA THR A 236 -6.46 -22.47 -12.86
C THR A 236 -5.18 -21.63 -12.75
N ILE A 237 -4.01 -22.26 -12.75
CA ILE A 237 -2.73 -21.56 -12.55
C ILE A 237 -2.44 -20.58 -13.70
N ARG A 238 -2.68 -20.95 -14.96
CA ARG A 238 -2.33 -20.11 -16.12
C ARG A 238 -2.93 -18.70 -16.10
N PRO A 239 -4.26 -18.53 -16.04
CA PRO A 239 -4.85 -17.20 -15.99
C PRO A 239 -4.51 -16.47 -14.69
N LEU A 240 -4.46 -17.20 -13.57
CA LEU A 240 -4.12 -16.64 -12.27
C LEU A 240 -2.73 -15.99 -12.30
N VAL A 241 -1.71 -16.62 -12.91
CA VAL A 241 -0.38 -16.02 -13.05
C VAL A 241 -0.41 -14.68 -13.80
N ALA A 242 -1.21 -14.57 -14.86
CA ALA A 242 -1.33 -13.31 -15.60
C ALA A 242 -2.02 -12.22 -14.76
N ALA A 243 -3.10 -12.58 -14.06
CA ALA A 243 -3.82 -11.66 -13.17
C ALA A 243 -2.94 -11.20 -11.99
N LEU A 244 -2.26 -12.15 -11.31
CA LEU A 244 -1.34 -11.88 -10.21
C LEU A 244 -0.18 -10.99 -10.63
N ALA A 245 0.48 -11.30 -11.75
CA ALA A 245 1.60 -10.48 -12.23
C ALA A 245 1.14 -9.04 -12.57
N PHE A 246 -0.05 -8.88 -13.14
CA PHE A 246 -0.60 -7.58 -13.49
C PHE A 246 -0.90 -6.72 -12.25
N HIS A 247 -1.67 -7.22 -11.28
CA HIS A 247 -1.97 -6.42 -10.09
C HIS A 247 -0.76 -6.26 -9.18
N GLN A 248 0.10 -7.28 -9.05
CA GLN A 248 1.34 -7.18 -8.26
C GLN A 248 2.24 -6.05 -8.78
N PHE A 249 2.31 -5.86 -10.10
CA PHE A 249 3.04 -4.73 -10.66
C PHE A 249 2.49 -3.38 -10.17
N PHE A 250 1.16 -3.18 -10.23
CA PHE A 250 0.54 -1.91 -9.89
C PHE A 250 0.41 -1.67 -8.37
N GLU A 251 0.23 -2.73 -7.58
CA GLU A 251 0.35 -2.68 -6.13
C GLU A 251 1.76 -2.29 -5.71
N GLY A 252 2.77 -2.87 -6.36
CA GLY A 252 4.17 -2.49 -6.17
C GLY A 252 4.40 -1.03 -6.54
N PHE A 253 3.84 -0.57 -7.66
CA PHE A 253 3.92 0.83 -8.09
C PHE A 253 3.29 1.78 -7.07
N ALA A 254 2.12 1.45 -6.51
CA ALA A 254 1.49 2.27 -5.48
C ALA A 254 2.32 2.30 -4.19
N LEU A 255 2.78 1.14 -3.70
CA LEU A 255 3.64 1.03 -2.52
C LEU A 255 4.96 1.80 -2.71
N GLY A 256 5.62 1.62 -3.85
CA GLY A 256 6.83 2.34 -4.20
C GLY A 256 6.62 3.85 -4.24
N GLY A 257 5.45 4.31 -4.70
CA GLY A 257 5.03 5.71 -4.66
C GLY A 257 4.85 6.24 -3.23
N CYS A 258 4.27 5.44 -2.33
CA CYS A 258 4.13 5.77 -0.91
C CYS A 258 5.51 5.81 -0.21
N ILE A 259 6.37 4.83 -0.44
CA ILE A 259 7.75 4.80 0.09
C ILE A 259 8.55 6.00 -0.41
N ALA A 260 8.42 6.35 -1.69
CA ALA A 260 9.10 7.51 -2.28
C ALA A 260 8.66 8.84 -1.63
N GLN A 261 7.38 8.97 -1.26
CA GLN A 261 6.84 10.15 -0.57
C GLN A 261 7.20 10.17 0.92
N ALA A 262 7.22 9.02 1.58
CA ALA A 262 7.54 8.86 3.00
C ALA A 262 9.01 9.11 3.34
N GLN A 263 9.88 9.42 2.36
CA GLN A 263 11.28 9.83 2.58
C GLN A 263 12.09 8.86 3.47
N PHE A 264 11.76 7.57 3.44
CA PHE A 264 12.49 6.57 4.21
C PHE A 264 13.97 6.50 3.81
N LYS A 265 14.83 6.11 4.76
CA LYS A 265 16.23 5.77 4.46
C LYS A 265 16.26 4.67 3.39
N THR A 266 17.22 4.73 2.46
CA THR A 266 17.36 3.77 1.35
C THR A 266 17.32 2.32 1.81
N LEU A 267 17.91 2.01 2.97
CA LEU A 267 17.88 0.66 3.54
C LEU A 267 16.47 0.24 3.95
N SER A 268 15.70 1.11 4.63
CA SER A 268 14.31 0.81 5.03
C SER A 268 13.41 0.64 3.80
N ALA A 269 13.55 1.53 2.82
CA ALA A 269 12.84 1.44 1.55
C ALA A 269 13.17 0.12 0.80
N ALA A 270 14.44 -0.28 0.80
CA ALA A 270 14.87 -1.54 0.18
C ALA A 270 14.34 -2.77 0.92
N ILE A 271 14.30 -2.74 2.26
CA ILE A 271 13.74 -3.82 3.08
C ILE A 271 12.24 -3.99 2.79
N MET A 272 11.46 -2.91 2.83
CA MET A 272 10.02 -2.95 2.54
C MET A 272 9.75 -3.44 1.10
N ALA A 273 10.49 -2.91 0.12
CA ALA A 273 10.38 -3.34 -1.27
C ALA A 273 10.73 -4.84 -1.46
N SER A 274 11.71 -5.34 -0.69
CA SER A 274 12.10 -6.75 -0.73
C SER A 274 11.03 -7.65 -0.12
N PHE A 275 10.46 -7.25 1.03
CA PHE A 275 9.36 -7.98 1.65
C PHE A 275 8.17 -8.09 0.71
N PHE A 276 7.75 -6.96 0.12
CA PHE A 276 6.68 -6.94 -0.88
C PHE A 276 6.92 -7.92 -2.04
N ALA A 277 8.11 -7.88 -2.65
CA ALA A 277 8.40 -8.68 -3.84
C ALA A 277 8.59 -10.18 -3.56
N ILE A 278 9.12 -10.55 -2.38
CA ILE A 278 9.46 -11.94 -2.05
C ILE A 278 8.26 -12.69 -1.43
N THR A 279 7.31 -11.99 -0.82
CA THR A 279 6.21 -12.63 -0.07
C THR A 279 5.40 -13.58 -0.93
N THR A 280 4.93 -13.16 -2.12
CA THR A 280 4.10 -14.03 -2.99
C THR A 280 4.89 -15.23 -3.52
N PRO A 281 6.11 -15.08 -4.10
CA PRO A 281 6.91 -16.23 -4.49
C PRO A 281 7.24 -17.19 -3.35
N ALA A 282 7.53 -16.67 -2.15
CA ALA A 282 7.76 -17.49 -0.96
C ALA A 282 6.49 -18.26 -0.56
N GLY A 283 5.32 -17.64 -0.64
CA GLY A 283 4.02 -18.29 -0.44
C GLY A 283 3.80 -19.44 -1.44
N ILE A 284 4.09 -19.22 -2.73
CA ILE A 284 3.99 -20.26 -3.77
C ILE A 284 4.94 -21.42 -3.50
N ALA A 285 6.19 -21.13 -3.14
CA ALA A 285 7.16 -22.16 -2.79
C ALA A 285 6.72 -22.97 -1.55
N ALA A 286 6.22 -22.29 -0.51
CA ALA A 286 5.70 -22.93 0.68
C ALA A 286 4.48 -23.81 0.36
N GLY A 287 3.52 -23.29 -0.43
CA GLY A 287 2.33 -24.01 -0.89
C GLY A 287 2.70 -25.27 -1.67
N ALA A 288 3.67 -25.16 -2.59
CA ALA A 288 4.18 -26.30 -3.35
C ALA A 288 4.83 -27.35 -2.45
N GLY A 289 5.55 -26.93 -1.39
CA GLY A 289 6.18 -27.83 -0.43
C GLY A 289 5.19 -28.57 0.47
N VAL A 290 4.05 -27.96 0.80
CA VAL A 290 3.01 -28.56 1.65
C VAL A 290 1.88 -29.23 0.86
N ALA A 291 1.87 -29.12 -0.46
CA ALA A 291 0.79 -29.58 -1.34
C ALA A 291 0.43 -31.07 -1.18
N SER A 292 1.36 -31.90 -0.67
CA SER A 292 1.11 -33.34 -0.45
C SER A 292 0.26 -33.65 0.78
N PHE A 293 0.17 -32.74 1.75
CA PHE A 293 -0.54 -32.97 3.01
C PHE A 293 -1.50 -31.82 3.40
N TYR A 294 -1.50 -30.72 2.65
CA TYR A 294 -2.43 -29.62 2.83
C TYR A 294 -3.63 -29.77 1.88
N ASP A 295 -4.83 -29.80 2.46
CA ASP A 295 -6.10 -29.81 1.72
C ASP A 295 -6.73 -28.40 1.75
N ALA A 296 -6.66 -27.71 0.62
CA ALA A 296 -7.24 -26.37 0.43
C ALA A 296 -8.76 -26.36 0.55
N ASN A 297 -9.43 -27.50 0.32
CA ASN A 297 -10.88 -27.63 0.44
C ASN A 297 -11.33 -27.97 1.87
N SER A 298 -10.40 -28.13 2.80
CA SER A 298 -10.76 -28.43 4.19
C SER A 298 -11.53 -27.25 4.81
N PRO A 299 -12.54 -27.50 5.67
CA PRO A 299 -13.33 -26.44 6.29
C PRO A 299 -12.50 -25.38 7.02
N ARG A 300 -11.35 -25.77 7.58
CA ARG A 300 -10.44 -24.84 8.27
C ARG A 300 -9.67 -23.97 7.28
N ALA A 301 -9.19 -24.53 6.17
CA ALA A 301 -8.51 -23.77 5.13
C ALA A 301 -9.44 -22.71 4.55
N LEU A 302 -10.64 -23.10 4.13
CA LEU A 302 -11.65 -22.20 3.55
C LEU A 302 -12.06 -21.07 4.49
N VAL A 303 -12.23 -21.34 5.79
CA VAL A 303 -12.56 -20.30 6.77
C VAL A 303 -11.40 -19.33 6.96
N VAL A 304 -10.16 -19.82 7.04
CA VAL A 304 -8.98 -18.96 7.22
C VAL A 304 -8.75 -18.10 5.97
N GLU A 305 -8.77 -18.70 4.79
CA GLU A 305 -8.66 -18.01 3.49
C GLU A 305 -9.74 -16.94 3.36
N GLY A 306 -11.01 -17.34 3.53
CA GLY A 306 -12.12 -16.41 3.38
C GLY A 306 -12.11 -15.24 4.36
N ILE A 307 -11.74 -15.47 5.63
CA ILE A 307 -11.64 -14.37 6.61
C ILE A 307 -10.45 -13.45 6.31
N LEU A 308 -9.28 -14.00 5.98
CA LEU A 308 -8.09 -13.21 5.69
C LEU A 308 -8.26 -12.40 4.40
N ASP A 309 -8.80 -12.98 3.34
CA ASP A 309 -9.10 -12.26 2.10
C ASP A 309 -10.17 -11.19 2.31
N SER A 310 -11.16 -11.42 3.17
CA SER A 310 -12.13 -10.38 3.54
C SER A 310 -11.46 -9.22 4.27
N VAL A 311 -10.58 -9.50 5.24
CA VAL A 311 -9.85 -8.47 5.98
C VAL A 311 -8.98 -7.65 5.04
N SER A 312 -8.19 -8.32 4.20
CA SER A 312 -7.28 -7.68 3.25
C SER A 312 -8.05 -6.90 2.18
N ALA A 313 -9.20 -7.40 1.69
CA ALA A 313 -10.11 -6.65 0.81
C ALA A 313 -10.56 -5.34 1.45
N GLY A 314 -11.02 -5.40 2.71
CA GLY A 314 -11.43 -4.22 3.47
C GLY A 314 -10.31 -3.18 3.62
N ILE A 315 -9.09 -3.64 3.91
CA ILE A 315 -7.91 -2.79 3.97
C ILE A 315 -7.65 -2.14 2.61
N LEU A 316 -7.56 -2.90 1.51
CA LEU A 316 -7.27 -2.35 0.18
C LEU A 316 -8.37 -1.40 -0.33
N ILE A 317 -9.64 -1.66 -0.04
CA ILE A 317 -10.75 -0.77 -0.37
C ILE A 317 -10.61 0.57 0.36
N TYR A 318 -10.33 0.55 1.67
CA TYR A 318 -10.08 1.78 2.42
C TYR A 318 -8.86 2.53 1.87
N MET A 319 -7.73 1.83 1.70
CA MET A 319 -6.48 2.41 1.22
C MET A 319 -6.65 3.05 -0.17
N SER A 320 -7.35 2.39 -1.09
CA SER A 320 -7.58 2.92 -2.43
C SER A 320 -8.51 4.13 -2.43
N LEU A 321 -9.66 4.08 -1.73
CA LEU A 321 -10.63 5.18 -1.73
C LEU A 321 -10.13 6.40 -0.93
N VAL A 322 -9.60 6.19 0.28
CA VAL A 322 -9.27 7.27 1.21
C VAL A 322 -7.83 7.72 1.05
N ASP A 323 -6.89 6.79 1.00
CA ASP A 323 -5.46 7.12 1.08
C ASP A 323 -4.77 7.33 -0.25
N LEU A 324 -5.33 6.80 -1.35
CA LEU A 324 -4.86 7.06 -2.70
C LEU A 324 -5.77 8.06 -3.41
N ILE A 325 -7.04 7.71 -3.64
CA ILE A 325 -7.96 8.53 -4.45
C ILE A 325 -8.30 9.83 -3.75
N ALA A 326 -8.86 9.81 -2.53
CA ALA A 326 -9.24 11.05 -1.87
C ALA A 326 -8.03 11.93 -1.53
N ALA A 327 -6.92 11.33 -1.08
CA ALA A 327 -5.68 12.03 -0.78
C ALA A 327 -5.09 12.77 -1.99
N ASP A 328 -5.12 12.16 -3.18
CA ASP A 328 -4.47 12.70 -4.38
C ASP A 328 -5.41 13.54 -5.26
N PHE A 329 -6.71 13.23 -5.30
CA PHE A 329 -7.68 13.88 -6.17
C PHE A 329 -8.52 14.94 -5.46
N LEU A 330 -8.86 14.73 -4.18
CA LEU A 330 -9.64 15.70 -3.39
C LEU A 330 -8.75 16.58 -2.51
N GLY A 331 -7.54 16.14 -2.18
CA GLY A 331 -6.53 16.99 -1.56
C GLY A 331 -6.03 18.06 -2.54
N GLY A 332 -5.62 19.23 -2.05
CA GLY A 332 -5.09 20.34 -2.86
C GLY A 332 -3.82 20.03 -3.68
N LYS A 333 -3.42 18.75 -3.81
CA LYS A 333 -2.35 18.24 -4.67
C LYS A 333 -2.74 18.20 -6.15
N MET A 334 -4.04 18.21 -6.49
CA MET A 334 -4.51 18.24 -7.88
C MET A 334 -4.66 19.67 -8.43
N THR A 335 -3.67 20.54 -8.21
CA THR A 335 -3.58 21.91 -8.77
C THR A 335 -3.11 21.94 -10.23
N GLY A 336 -3.34 20.84 -10.97
CA GLY A 336 -2.99 20.70 -12.37
C GLY A 336 -4.01 21.35 -13.32
N THR A 337 -3.65 21.42 -14.60
CA THR A 337 -4.59 21.85 -15.65
C THR A 337 -5.81 20.92 -15.72
N THR A 338 -6.98 21.42 -16.12
CA THR A 338 -8.22 20.63 -16.28
C THR A 338 -8.00 19.36 -17.11
N ARG A 339 -7.14 19.45 -18.14
CA ARG A 339 -6.76 18.29 -18.97
C ARG A 339 -6.09 17.18 -18.16
N GLN A 340 -5.19 17.53 -17.24
CA GLN A 340 -4.50 16.55 -16.40
C GLN A 340 -5.46 15.89 -15.42
N GLN A 341 -6.37 16.64 -14.82
CA GLN A 341 -7.40 16.10 -13.94
C GLN A 341 -8.30 15.09 -14.67
N VAL A 342 -8.80 15.45 -15.87
CA VAL A 342 -9.60 14.54 -16.71
C VAL A 342 -8.80 13.28 -17.08
N MET A 343 -7.55 13.42 -17.50
CA MET A 343 -6.68 12.27 -17.82
C MET A 343 -6.49 11.34 -16.62
N SER A 344 -6.33 11.88 -15.41
CA SER A 344 -6.21 11.09 -14.19
C SER A 344 -7.49 10.34 -13.85
N TYR A 345 -8.67 10.97 -13.97
CA TYR A 345 -9.94 10.25 -13.76
C TYR A 345 -10.14 9.15 -14.80
N VAL A 346 -9.85 9.41 -16.08
CA VAL A 346 -9.90 8.38 -17.12
C VAL A 346 -8.94 7.23 -16.80
N ALA A 347 -7.71 7.54 -16.40
CA ALA A 347 -6.72 6.52 -16.01
C ALA A 347 -7.19 5.70 -14.80
N LEU A 348 -7.81 6.32 -13.80
CA LEU A 348 -8.40 5.65 -12.63
C LEU A 348 -9.45 4.61 -13.06
N PHE A 349 -10.43 5.01 -13.88
CA PHE A 349 -11.46 4.09 -14.36
C PHE A 349 -10.89 2.98 -15.25
N LEU A 350 -9.91 3.30 -16.12
CA LEU A 350 -9.24 2.30 -16.93
C LEU A 350 -8.47 1.28 -16.09
N GLY A 351 -7.83 1.71 -14.99
CA GLY A 351 -7.17 0.84 -14.03
C GLY A 351 -8.16 -0.15 -13.43
N ALA A 352 -9.28 0.35 -12.90
CA ALA A 352 -10.33 -0.50 -12.34
C ALA A 352 -10.90 -1.48 -13.38
N LEU A 353 -11.26 -1.00 -14.57
CA LEU A 353 -11.81 -1.84 -15.65
C LEU A 353 -10.81 -2.91 -16.11
N SER A 354 -9.51 -2.59 -16.17
CA SER A 354 -8.49 -3.55 -16.59
C SER A 354 -8.40 -4.72 -15.61
N MET A 355 -8.34 -4.43 -14.30
CA MET A 355 -8.28 -5.48 -13.27
C MET A 355 -9.59 -6.27 -13.19
N SER A 356 -10.74 -5.61 -13.29
CA SER A 356 -12.03 -6.32 -13.33
C SER A 356 -12.20 -7.21 -14.57
N SER A 357 -11.61 -6.85 -15.72
CA SER A 357 -11.66 -7.67 -16.92
C SER A 357 -10.80 -8.93 -16.80
N LEU A 358 -9.68 -8.85 -16.07
CA LEU A 358 -8.82 -10.01 -15.79
C LEU A 358 -9.53 -11.03 -14.91
N ALA A 359 -10.43 -10.59 -14.02
CA ALA A 359 -11.23 -11.46 -13.16
C ALA A 359 -12.24 -12.35 -13.92
N ILE A 360 -12.50 -12.10 -15.21
CA ILE A 360 -13.32 -13.00 -16.04
C ILE A 360 -12.59 -14.32 -16.30
N TRP A 361 -11.26 -14.28 -16.31
CA TRP A 361 -10.43 -15.40 -16.72
C TRP A 361 -9.69 -16.04 -15.54
N ALA A 362 -9.54 -15.31 -14.43
CA ALA A 362 -8.90 -15.76 -13.20
C ALA A 362 -9.83 -16.65 -12.38
#